data_AF-Q4SI14-F1
#
_entry.id   AF-Q4SI14-F1
#
_cell.length_a   1.000
_cell.length_b   1.000
_cell.length_c   1.000
_cell.angle_alpha   90.00
_cell.angle_beta   90.00
_cell.angle_gamma   90.00
#
_symmetry.space_group_name_H-M   'P 1'
#
loop_
_entity.id
_entity.type
_entity.pdbx_description
1 polymer ?
#
loop_
_entity_poly.entity_id
_entity_poly.type
_entity_poly.pdbx_seq_one_letter_code
_entity_poly.pdbx_strand_id
1 'polypeptide(L)'
;MAYAKLCHHMKEGEQVQDWDEKELLMELKRLLQERKNNKETEDWIQNNLNVKQRSSDELVRALMRAVCESVIVAGGGHKVDTRKMFWRMGLLKTYIRDEHKQLVALNVLQELMIHMEHPKNLMRMFFDVLLDEEVIQDEMFFNWESSADTKTLASVSGFFDWIRKVEQQLS
;
A
#
# COMPACT_ATOMS: atom_id res chain seq x y z
N MET A 1 9.20 -41.90 -28.31
CA MET A 1 7.83 -41.43 -28.01
C MET A 1 7.60 -41.03 -26.53
N ALA A 2 8.48 -41.36 -25.58
CA ALA A 2 8.33 -40.95 -24.18
C ALA A 2 8.61 -39.45 -23.91
N TYR A 3 9.56 -38.83 -24.63
CA TYR A 3 9.86 -37.40 -24.49
C TYR A 3 8.71 -36.47 -24.92
N ALA A 4 7.94 -36.85 -25.94
CA ALA A 4 6.78 -36.06 -26.37
C ALA A 4 5.65 -36.04 -25.32
N LYS A 5 5.49 -37.13 -24.55
CA LYS A 5 4.52 -37.20 -23.43
C LYS A 5 4.99 -36.41 -22.21
N LEU A 6 6.29 -36.37 -21.92
CA LEU A 6 6.86 -35.50 -20.87
C LEU A 6 6.73 -34.01 -21.24
N CYS A 7 6.95 -33.63 -22.51
CA CYS A 7 6.69 -32.27 -22.96
C CYS A 7 5.20 -31.88 -22.94
N HIS A 8 4.30 -32.85 -23.10
CA HIS A 8 2.85 -32.63 -22.96
C HIS A 8 2.37 -32.54 -21.51
N HIS A 9 3.17 -33.01 -20.53
CA HIS A 9 2.90 -32.88 -19.09
C HIS A 9 3.61 -31.69 -18.44
N MET A 10 4.49 -30.98 -19.17
CA MET A 10 5.12 -29.72 -18.74
C MET A 10 4.58 -28.49 -19.47
N LYS A 11 3.37 -28.59 -20.04
CA LYS A 11 2.66 -27.51 -20.74
C LYS A 11 1.16 -27.48 -20.41
N GLU A 12 0.80 -27.67 -19.15
CA GLU A 12 -0.27 -26.83 -18.60
C GLU A 12 0.43 -25.56 -18.13
N GLY A 13 0.63 -24.65 -19.07
CA GLY A 13 1.12 -23.32 -18.75
C GLY A 13 0.16 -22.73 -17.75
N GLU A 14 0.64 -22.53 -16.52
CA GLU A 14 0.05 -21.74 -15.47
C GLU A 14 -0.53 -20.48 -16.15
N GLN A 15 -1.85 -20.46 -16.37
CA GLN A 15 -2.50 -19.29 -16.93
C GLN A 15 -2.50 -18.25 -15.83
N VAL A 16 -1.40 -17.53 -15.71
CA VAL A 16 -1.34 -16.33 -14.89
C VAL A 16 -2.27 -15.33 -15.56
N GLN A 17 -3.46 -15.18 -14.99
CA GLN A 17 -4.45 -14.20 -15.40
C GLN A 17 -3.82 -12.81 -15.35
N ASP A 18 -3.96 -12.03 -16.43
CA ASP A 18 -3.49 -10.65 -16.46
C ASP A 18 -4.58 -9.74 -15.85
N TRP A 19 -4.54 -9.61 -14.53
CA TRP A 19 -5.37 -8.70 -13.74
C TRP A 19 -5.10 -7.23 -14.03
N ASP A 20 -6.18 -6.46 -14.22
CA ASP A 20 -6.11 -4.99 -14.17
C ASP A 20 -6.11 -4.46 -12.72
N GLU A 21 -5.80 -3.17 -12.54
CA GLU A 21 -5.72 -2.54 -11.22
C GLU A 21 -7.04 -2.63 -10.42
N LYS A 22 -8.18 -2.53 -11.10
CA LYS A 22 -9.49 -2.57 -10.44
C LYS A 22 -9.82 -3.98 -9.98
N GLU A 23 -9.53 -4.98 -10.80
CA GLU A 23 -9.68 -6.39 -10.46
C GLU A 23 -8.75 -6.77 -9.29
N LEU A 24 -7.48 -6.33 -9.34
CA LEU A 24 -6.54 -6.49 -8.21
C LEU A 24 -7.10 -5.86 -6.94
N LEU A 25 -7.58 -4.62 -7.01
CA LEU A 25 -8.13 -3.91 -5.86
C LEU A 25 -9.32 -4.67 -5.24
N MET A 26 -10.26 -5.15 -6.07
CA MET A 26 -11.42 -5.90 -5.59
C MET A 26 -11.01 -7.19 -4.88
N GLU A 27 -10.08 -7.95 -5.47
CA GLU A 27 -9.65 -9.22 -4.90
C GLU A 27 -8.82 -9.02 -3.62
N LEU A 28 -7.93 -8.03 -3.59
CA LEU A 28 -7.19 -7.67 -2.38
C LEU A 28 -8.13 -7.21 -1.26
N LYS A 29 -9.17 -6.41 -1.55
CA LYS A 29 -10.20 -6.07 -0.55
C LYS A 29 -10.88 -7.32 0.00
N ARG A 30 -11.27 -8.25 -0.86
CA ARG A 30 -11.90 -9.52 -0.46
C ARG A 30 -10.99 -10.30 0.47
N LEU A 31 -9.73 -10.50 0.09
CA LEU A 31 -8.74 -11.22 0.90
C LEU A 31 -8.52 -10.56 2.28
N LEU A 32 -8.39 -9.22 2.33
CA LEU A 32 -8.15 -8.50 3.58
C LEU A 32 -9.38 -8.44 4.50
N GLN A 33 -10.59 -8.57 3.95
CA GLN A 33 -11.86 -8.59 4.71
C GLN A 33 -12.19 -9.99 5.26
N GLU A 34 -11.87 -11.06 4.55
CA GLU A 34 -12.13 -12.47 4.93
C GLU A 34 -11.27 -12.96 6.12
N ARG A 35 -10.66 -12.06 6.88
CA ARG A 35 -9.72 -12.34 7.98
C ARG A 35 -8.49 -13.13 7.57
N LYS A 36 -8.15 -13.15 6.28
CA LYS A 36 -6.89 -13.74 5.84
C LYS A 36 -5.73 -12.95 6.41
N ASN A 37 -4.75 -13.67 6.95
CA ASN A 37 -3.52 -13.05 7.44
C ASN A 37 -2.66 -12.58 6.25
N ASN A 38 -1.60 -11.81 6.49
CA ASN A 38 -0.77 -11.30 5.39
C ASN A 38 -0.17 -12.42 4.55
N LYS A 39 0.19 -13.55 5.18
CA LYS A 39 0.79 -14.69 4.49
C LYS A 39 -0.15 -15.27 3.43
N GLU A 40 -1.43 -15.42 3.74
CA GLU A 40 -2.43 -15.89 2.77
C GLU A 40 -2.65 -14.90 1.62
N THR A 41 -2.57 -13.58 1.89
CA THR A 41 -2.61 -12.57 0.83
C THR A 41 -1.35 -12.61 -0.04
N GLU A 42 -0.16 -12.75 0.57
CA GLU A 42 1.10 -12.92 -0.14
C GLU A 42 1.07 -14.18 -1.01
N ASP A 43 0.67 -15.32 -0.46
CA ASP A 43 0.57 -16.59 -1.19
C ASP A 43 -0.38 -16.48 -2.38
N TRP A 44 -1.51 -15.79 -2.21
CA TRP A 44 -2.39 -15.51 -3.34
C TRP A 44 -1.68 -14.68 -4.41
N ILE A 45 -1.00 -13.59 -4.04
CA ILE A 45 -0.26 -12.76 -5.00
C ILE A 45 0.84 -13.58 -5.71
N GLN A 46 1.58 -14.42 -4.99
CA GLN A 46 2.66 -15.24 -5.55
C GLN A 46 2.14 -16.29 -6.54
N ASN A 47 0.96 -16.88 -6.27
CA ASN A 47 0.40 -17.95 -7.09
C ASN A 47 -0.45 -17.44 -8.26
N ASN A 48 -0.94 -16.20 -8.22
CA ASN A 48 -1.89 -15.68 -9.22
C ASN A 48 -1.32 -14.57 -10.11
N LEU A 49 -0.23 -13.89 -9.70
CA LEU A 49 0.36 -12.79 -10.47
C LEU A 49 1.73 -13.17 -11.05
N ASN A 50 1.97 -12.75 -12.29
CA ASN A 50 3.27 -12.97 -12.94
C ASN A 50 4.33 -12.01 -12.37
N VAL A 51 5.60 -12.20 -12.73
CA VAL A 51 6.73 -11.39 -12.23
C VAL A 51 6.53 -9.89 -12.52
N LYS A 52 5.95 -9.56 -13.68
CA LYS A 52 5.70 -8.17 -14.08
C LYS A 52 4.66 -7.53 -13.17
N GLN A 53 3.50 -8.17 -12.99
CA GLN A 53 2.43 -7.67 -12.12
C GLN A 53 2.86 -7.60 -10.65
N ARG A 54 3.65 -8.56 -10.17
CA ARG A 54 4.20 -8.54 -8.79
C ARG A 54 5.12 -7.36 -8.50
N SER A 55 5.65 -6.73 -9.54
CA SER A 55 6.58 -5.60 -9.42
C SER A 55 5.97 -4.29 -9.88
N SER A 56 4.71 -4.27 -10.28
CA SER A 56 4.09 -3.14 -10.97
C SER A 56 3.48 -2.11 -10.00
N ASP A 57 3.33 -0.89 -10.50
CA ASP A 57 2.69 0.18 -9.74
C ASP A 57 1.21 -0.10 -9.51
N GLU A 58 0.53 -0.78 -10.45
CA GLU A 58 -0.88 -1.18 -10.30
C GLU A 58 -1.09 -2.04 -9.04
N LEU A 59 -0.19 -2.99 -8.77
CA LEU A 59 -0.25 -3.78 -7.55
C LEU A 59 -0.05 -2.90 -6.31
N VAL A 60 0.91 -1.98 -6.33
CA VAL A 60 1.16 -1.06 -5.20
C VAL A 60 -0.06 -0.17 -4.95
N ARG A 61 -0.65 0.40 -6.01
CA ARG A 61 -1.85 1.25 -5.92
C ARG A 61 -3.03 0.48 -5.35
N ALA A 62 -3.30 -0.71 -5.89
CA ALA A 62 -4.37 -1.57 -5.42
C ALA A 62 -4.17 -2.01 -3.96
N LEU A 63 -2.95 -2.43 -3.61
CA LEU A 63 -2.60 -2.93 -2.28
C LEU A 63 -2.66 -1.83 -1.22
N MET A 64 -2.04 -0.68 -1.48
CA MET A 64 -2.05 0.46 -0.56
C MET A 64 -3.48 0.89 -0.26
N ARG A 65 -4.31 1.03 -1.30
CA ARG A 65 -5.72 1.38 -1.13
C ARG A 65 -6.49 0.32 -0.35
N ALA A 66 -6.33 -0.96 -0.69
CA ALA A 66 -7.03 -2.05 0.00
C ALA A 66 -6.65 -2.13 1.49
N VAL A 67 -5.36 -1.97 1.82
CA VAL A 67 -4.87 -1.96 3.20
C VAL A 67 -5.46 -0.78 3.98
N CYS A 68 -5.33 0.45 3.46
CA CYS A 68 -5.85 1.65 4.11
C CYS A 68 -7.35 1.56 4.37
N GLU A 69 -8.15 1.19 3.35
CA GLU A 69 -9.60 1.03 3.52
C GLU A 69 -9.94 -0.08 4.52
N SER A 70 -9.12 -1.15 4.61
CA SER A 70 -9.38 -2.25 5.55
C SER A 70 -9.17 -1.87 7.02
N VAL A 71 -8.37 -0.83 7.31
CA VAL A 71 -8.02 -0.41 8.68
C VAL A 71 -8.80 0.81 9.14
N ILE A 72 -9.52 1.49 8.24
CA ILE A 72 -10.38 2.62 8.59
C ILE A 72 -11.65 2.09 9.28
N VAL A 73 -11.88 2.56 10.50
CA VAL A 73 -13.10 2.27 11.27
C VAL A 73 -14.12 3.36 10.99
N ALA A 74 -15.28 2.97 10.46
CA ALA A 74 -16.41 3.86 10.25
C ALA A 74 -17.05 4.24 11.61
N GLY A 75 -17.17 5.54 11.86
CA GLY A 75 -17.65 6.14 13.11
C GLY A 75 -17.36 7.65 13.07
N GLY A 76 -17.96 8.44 13.97
CA GLY A 76 -18.04 9.93 13.95
C GLY A 76 -16.72 10.72 13.99
N GLY A 77 -15.76 10.39 13.13
CA GLY A 77 -14.46 11.03 12.98
C GLY A 77 -13.37 10.17 12.34
N HIS A 78 -13.69 9.12 11.55
CA HIS A 78 -12.76 8.23 10.83
C HIS A 78 -11.42 7.97 11.52
N LYS A 79 -11.28 6.81 12.17
CA LYS A 79 -10.04 6.43 12.87
C LYS A 79 -9.35 5.26 12.17
N VAL A 80 -8.04 5.18 12.30
CA VAL A 80 -7.27 3.98 11.93
C VAL A 80 -7.29 3.00 13.10
N ASP A 81 -7.68 1.74 12.85
CA ASP A 81 -7.39 0.62 13.73
C ASP A 81 -5.89 0.35 13.69
N THR A 82 -5.16 0.98 14.61
CA THR A 82 -3.69 0.94 14.67
C THR A 82 -3.17 -0.48 14.88
N ARG A 83 -3.91 -1.34 15.59
CA ARG A 83 -3.53 -2.74 15.77
C ARG A 83 -3.60 -3.47 14.43
N LYS A 84 -4.72 -3.35 13.72
CA LYS A 84 -4.86 -3.97 12.40
C LYS A 84 -3.86 -3.39 11.40
N MET A 85 -3.60 -2.09 11.44
CA MET A 85 -2.58 -1.43 10.61
C MET A 85 -1.20 -2.02 10.86
N PHE A 86 -0.75 -2.10 12.12
CA PHE A 86 0.51 -2.74 12.51
C PHE A 86 0.67 -4.12 11.89
N TRP A 87 -0.38 -4.95 11.96
CA TRP A 87 -0.37 -6.25 11.31
C TRP A 87 -0.25 -6.15 9.78
N ARG A 88 -0.94 -5.22 9.12
CA ARG A 88 -0.92 -5.08 7.65
C ARG A 88 0.37 -4.46 7.10
N MET A 89 1.18 -3.79 7.90
CA MET A 89 2.44 -3.20 7.41
C MET A 89 3.45 -4.20 6.89
N GLY A 90 3.48 -5.42 7.44
CA GLY A 90 4.32 -6.47 6.87
C GLY A 90 4.04 -6.69 5.37
N LEU A 91 2.76 -6.65 4.99
CA LEU A 91 2.34 -6.77 3.59
C LEU A 91 2.78 -5.55 2.76
N LEU A 92 2.64 -4.33 3.29
CA LEU A 92 3.10 -3.12 2.62
C LEU A 92 4.61 -3.15 2.39
N LYS A 93 5.42 -3.51 3.39
CA LYS A 93 6.88 -3.67 3.27
C LYS A 93 7.27 -4.72 2.24
N THR A 94 6.48 -5.79 2.10
CA THR A 94 6.74 -6.84 1.11
C THR A 94 6.66 -6.31 -0.33
N TYR A 95 5.84 -5.30 -0.63
CA TYR A 95 5.60 -4.84 -2.00
C TYR A 95 6.06 -3.40 -2.28
N ILE A 96 6.18 -2.54 -1.26
CA ILE A 96 6.71 -1.17 -1.35
C ILE A 96 8.20 -1.22 -1.00
N ARG A 97 9.04 -1.44 -2.01
CA ARG A 97 10.47 -1.78 -1.81
C ARG A 97 11.47 -0.70 -2.21
N ASP A 98 11.03 0.30 -2.95
CA ASP A 98 11.89 1.34 -3.52
C ASP A 98 11.19 2.71 -3.40
N GLU A 99 11.99 3.77 -3.55
CA GLU A 99 11.55 5.17 -3.42
C GLU A 99 10.37 5.49 -4.34
N HIS A 100 10.38 4.98 -5.57
CA HIS A 100 9.29 5.17 -6.53
C HIS A 100 7.98 4.57 -6.00
N LYS A 101 8.02 3.31 -5.51
CA LYS A 101 6.84 2.67 -4.92
C LYS A 101 6.35 3.37 -3.64
N GLN A 102 7.26 3.95 -2.85
CA GLN A 102 6.87 4.74 -1.68
C GLN A 102 6.11 6.01 -2.10
N LEU A 103 6.57 6.73 -3.13
CA LEU A 103 5.85 7.88 -3.68
C LEU A 103 4.49 7.48 -4.28
N VAL A 104 4.42 6.36 -4.99
CA VAL A 104 3.14 5.80 -5.47
C VAL A 104 2.18 5.56 -4.30
N ALA A 105 2.66 5.00 -3.19
CA ALA A 105 1.84 4.76 -2.00
C ALA A 105 1.34 6.05 -1.34
N LEU A 106 2.16 7.10 -1.25
CA LEU A 106 1.75 8.42 -0.75
C LEU A 106 0.67 9.06 -1.63
N ASN A 107 0.83 8.99 -2.95
CA ASN A 107 -0.15 9.51 -3.90
C ASN A 107 -1.50 8.80 -3.76
N VAL A 108 -1.50 7.48 -3.63
CA VAL A 108 -2.72 6.69 -3.40
C VAL A 108 -3.41 7.08 -2.10
N LEU A 109 -2.64 7.33 -1.04
CA LEU A 109 -3.18 7.77 0.23
C LEU A 109 -3.82 9.17 0.12
N GLN A 110 -3.16 10.10 -0.58
CA GLN A 110 -3.71 11.42 -0.87
C GLN A 110 -5.01 11.32 -1.67
N GLU A 111 -5.05 10.52 -2.74
CA GLU A 111 -6.26 10.27 -3.53
C GLU A 111 -7.40 9.72 -2.66
N LEU A 112 -7.10 8.81 -1.74
CA LEU A 112 -8.08 8.30 -0.79
C LEU A 112 -8.60 9.40 0.14
N MET A 113 -7.74 10.28 0.66
CA MET A 113 -8.18 11.41 1.48
C MET A 113 -9.11 12.35 0.70
N ILE A 114 -8.77 12.66 -0.55
CA ILE A 114 -9.60 13.50 -1.43
C ILE A 114 -10.96 12.84 -1.66
N HIS A 115 -10.97 11.53 -1.96
CA HIS A 115 -12.20 10.76 -2.15
C HIS A 115 -13.10 10.74 -0.90
N MET A 116 -12.51 10.78 0.29
CA MET A 116 -13.20 10.86 1.57
C MET A 116 -13.50 12.29 2.04
N GLU A 117 -13.32 13.29 1.17
CA GLU A 117 -13.53 14.71 1.46
C GLU A 117 -12.64 15.26 2.60
N HIS A 118 -11.38 14.80 2.66
CA HIS A 118 -10.36 15.17 3.66
C HIS A 118 -10.81 14.95 5.11
N PRO A 119 -10.99 13.70 5.53
CA PRO A 119 -11.38 13.38 6.89
C PRO A 119 -10.33 13.90 7.89
N LYS A 120 -10.81 14.58 8.94
CA LYS A 120 -9.95 15.22 9.94
C LYS A 120 -8.99 14.21 10.57
N ASN A 121 -7.71 14.58 10.64
CA ASN A 121 -6.62 13.81 11.25
C ASN A 121 -6.26 12.46 10.61
N LEU A 122 -7.02 11.95 9.63
CA LEU A 122 -6.79 10.61 9.11
C LEU A 122 -5.46 10.49 8.35
N MET A 123 -5.14 11.45 7.47
CA MET A 123 -3.86 11.50 6.74
C MET A 123 -2.68 11.48 7.71
N ARG A 124 -2.77 12.29 8.77
CA ARG A 124 -1.76 12.37 9.82
C ARG A 124 -1.54 11.02 10.52
N MET A 125 -2.61 10.32 10.88
CA MET A 125 -2.50 9.00 11.52
C MET A 125 -1.80 7.97 10.63
N PHE A 126 -2.03 8.00 9.32
CA PHE A 126 -1.32 7.14 8.39
C PHE A 126 0.15 7.54 8.25
N PHE A 127 0.46 8.83 8.17
CA PHE A 127 1.83 9.33 8.09
C PHE A 127 2.67 8.90 9.29
N ASP A 128 2.13 9.06 10.51
CA ASP A 128 2.83 8.64 11.74
C ASP A 128 3.19 7.14 11.65
N VAL A 129 2.23 6.27 11.31
CA VAL A 129 2.47 4.82 11.25
C VAL A 129 3.39 4.40 10.09
N LEU A 130 3.27 5.02 8.92
CA LEU A 130 4.10 4.68 7.76
C LEU A 130 5.57 5.07 7.96
N LEU A 131 5.81 6.16 8.70
CA LEU A 131 7.15 6.60 9.06
C LEU A 131 7.73 5.79 10.22
N ASP A 132 7.01 5.67 11.34
CA ASP A 132 7.48 4.97 12.56
C ASP A 132 7.94 3.54 12.27
N GLU A 133 7.36 2.96 11.22
CA GLU A 133 7.55 1.57 10.88
C GLU A 133 8.27 1.43 9.55
N GLU A 134 8.95 2.47 9.07
CA GLU A 134 9.88 2.39 7.94
C GLU A 134 9.24 1.79 6.66
N VAL A 135 7.94 2.01 6.46
CA VAL A 135 7.30 1.71 5.18
C VAL A 135 7.65 2.81 4.17
N ILE A 136 7.75 4.05 4.66
CA ILE A 136 8.07 5.23 3.88
C ILE A 136 9.16 6.01 4.61
N GLN A 137 10.21 6.36 3.89
CA GLN A 137 11.32 7.17 4.39
C GLN A 137 10.93 8.65 4.48
N ASP A 138 11.57 9.36 5.39
CA ASP A 138 11.48 10.81 5.57
C ASP A 138 11.72 11.57 4.26
N GLU A 139 12.74 11.20 3.47
CA GLU A 139 12.97 11.86 2.18
C GLU A 139 11.78 11.73 1.21
N MET A 140 11.06 10.61 1.26
CA MET A 140 9.90 10.40 0.39
C MET A 140 8.69 11.23 0.81
N PHE A 141 8.53 11.52 2.11
CA PHE A 141 7.53 12.47 2.56
C PHE A 141 7.82 13.88 2.04
N PHE A 142 9.08 14.33 2.06
CA PHE A 142 9.47 15.64 1.53
C PHE A 142 9.33 15.71 0.01
N ASN A 143 9.70 14.65 -0.71
CA ASN A 143 9.49 14.57 -2.15
C ASN A 143 8.01 14.69 -2.50
N TRP A 144 7.15 13.97 -1.78
CA TRP A 144 5.70 14.07 -1.95
C TRP A 144 5.15 15.47 -1.59
N GLU A 145 5.66 16.10 -0.52
CA GLU A 145 5.25 17.45 -0.08
C GLU A 145 5.31 18.47 -1.23
N SER A 146 6.34 18.37 -2.09
CA SER A 146 6.54 19.27 -3.23
C SER A 146 5.46 19.20 -4.32
N SER A 147 4.70 18.11 -4.37
CA SER A 147 3.68 17.86 -5.41
C SER A 147 2.25 17.69 -4.86
N ALA A 148 2.10 17.61 -3.53
CA ALA A 148 0.83 17.44 -2.86
C ALA A 148 -0.09 18.68 -2.97
N ASP A 149 -1.40 18.45 -2.88
CA ASP A 149 -2.38 19.54 -2.93
C ASP A 149 -2.41 20.35 -1.61
N THR A 150 -2.81 21.61 -1.71
CA THR A 150 -2.78 22.56 -0.59
C THR A 150 -3.66 22.15 0.60
N LYS A 151 -4.80 21.47 0.36
CA LYS A 151 -5.68 21.03 1.45
C LYS A 151 -5.06 19.88 2.22
N THR A 152 -4.52 18.90 1.50
CA THR A 152 -3.84 17.77 2.14
C THR A 152 -2.63 18.25 2.92
N LEU A 153 -1.77 19.11 2.34
CA LEU A 153 -0.62 19.70 3.02
C LEU A 153 -1.00 20.43 4.31
N ALA A 154 -2.07 21.24 4.29
CA ALA A 154 -2.54 21.94 5.48
C ALA A 154 -2.92 20.98 6.62
N SER A 155 -3.40 19.77 6.31
CA SER A 155 -3.77 18.76 7.30
C SER A 155 -2.58 18.05 7.97
N VAL A 156 -1.39 18.12 7.36
CA VAL A 156 -0.16 17.44 7.83
C VAL A 156 1.01 18.38 8.07
N SER A 157 0.82 19.71 8.06
CA SER A 157 1.90 20.69 8.28
C SER A 157 2.69 20.43 9.56
N GLY A 158 2.00 20.13 10.66
CA GLY A 158 2.65 19.81 11.94
C GLY A 158 3.45 18.49 11.95
N PHE A 159 3.24 17.58 10.98
CA PHE A 159 4.08 16.40 10.80
C PHE A 159 5.43 16.80 10.19
N PHE A 160 5.43 17.60 9.13
CA PHE A 160 6.65 18.08 8.49
C PHE A 160 7.47 19.00 9.41
N ASP A 161 6.81 19.85 10.20
CA ASP A 161 7.49 20.65 11.23
C ASP A 161 8.20 19.78 12.27
N TRP A 162 7.67 18.60 12.57
CA TRP A 162 8.29 17.67 13.50
C TRP A 162 9.49 16.95 12.88
N ILE A 163 9.37 16.41 11.65
CA ILE A 163 10.52 15.76 10.96
C ILE A 163 11.70 16.73 10.86
N ARG A 164 11.49 17.95 10.36
CA ARG A 164 12.56 18.95 10.20
C ARG A 164 13.24 19.30 11.53
N LYS A 165 12.49 19.31 12.64
CA LYS A 165 13.06 19.53 13.98
C LYS A 165 13.92 18.36 14.43
N VAL A 166 13.52 17.13 14.14
CA VAL A 166 14.29 15.93 14.46
C VAL A 166 15.59 15.92 13.67
N GLU A 167 15.54 16.18 12.36
CA GLU A 167 16.74 16.27 11.50
C GLU A 167 17.74 17.32 12.02
N GLN A 168 17.27 18.51 12.39
CA GLN A 168 18.11 19.57 12.97
C GLN A 168 18.76 19.22 14.31
N GLN A 169 18.16 18.30 15.09
CA GLN A 169 18.72 17.84 16.36
C GLN A 169 19.77 16.74 16.18
N LEU A 170 19.76 16.07 15.03
CA LEU A 170 20.67 14.97 14.70
C LEU A 170 21.87 15.41 13.84
N SER A 171 21.83 16.64 13.30
CA SER A 171 22.91 17.30 12.54
C SER A 171 23.91 18.03 13.43
#